data_AF-W2VMN0-F1
#
_entry.id   AF-W2VMN0-F1
#
_cell.length_a   1.000
_cell.length_b   1.000
_cell.length_c   1.000
_cell.angle_alpha   90.00
_cell.angle_beta   90.00
_cell.angle_gamma   90.00
#
_symmetry.space_group_name_H-M   'P 1'
#
loop_
_entity.id
_entity.type
_entity.pdbx_description
1 polymer ?
#
loop_
_entity_poly.entity_id
_entity_poly.type
_entity_poly.pdbx_seq_one_letter_code
_entity_poly.pdbx_strand_id
1 'polypeptide(L)' 'MEFFTQAVDVLKILVMAVGAGLGAWGVINLMEGYGNDNPGAKSQGIKQLMAGGGIVLIGLKLIPLLANLLK' A
#
# COMPACT_ATOMS: atom_id res chain seq x y z
N MET A 1 -3.48 -24.73 12.84
CA MET A 1 -2.58 -23.55 12.73
C MET A 1 -2.16 -23.24 11.30
N GLU A 2 -2.04 -24.25 10.43
CA GLU A 2 -1.68 -24.07 9.02
C GLU A 2 -2.67 -23.18 8.23
N PHE A 3 -3.98 -23.41 8.38
CA PHE A 3 -5.02 -22.58 7.75
C PHE A 3 -4.87 -21.08 8.07
N PHE A 4 -4.66 -20.74 9.35
CA PHE A 4 -4.48 -19.34 9.77
C PHE A 4 -3.18 -18.74 9.22
N THR A 5 -2.11 -19.53 9.14
CA THR A 5 -0.84 -19.09 8.56
C THR A 5 -1.01 -18.78 7.07
N GLN A 6 -1.69 -19.67 6.34
CA GLN A 6 -1.99 -19.46 4.92
C GLN A 6 -2.90 -18.24 4.69
N ALA A 7 -3.91 -18.04 5.55
CA ALA A 7 -4.78 -16.86 5.48
C ALA A 7 -4.00 -15.55 5.69
N VAL A 8 -3.06 -15.53 6.65
CA VAL A 8 -2.17 -14.38 6.89
C VAL A 8 -1.27 -14.11 5.68
N ASP A 9 -0.75 -15.14 5.02
CA ASP A 9 0.07 -14.99 3.82
C ASP A 9 -0.73 -14.44 2.63
N VAL A 10 -1.96 -14.91 2.41
CA VAL A 10 -2.85 -14.35 1.37
C VAL A 10 -3.17 -12.89 1.67
N LEU A 11 -3.52 -12.58 2.92
CA LEU A 11 -3.79 -11.21 3.35
C LEU A 11 -2.58 -10.29 3.11
N LYS A 12 -1.37 -10.76 3.43
CA LYS A 12 -0.12 -10.04 3.21
C LYS A 12 0.04 -9.65 1.73
N ILE A 13 -0.15 -10.61 0.83
CA ILE A 13 -0.02 -10.39 -0.61
C ILE A 13 -1.03 -9.35 -1.10
N LEU A 14 -2.30 -9.50 -0.71
CA LEU A 14 -3.36 -8.58 -1.12
C LEU A 14 -3.11 -7.15 -0.65
N VAL A 15 -2.71 -6.97 0.62
CA VAL A 15 -2.43 -5.65 1.17
C VAL A 15 -1.23 -5.00 0.48
N MET A 16 -0.15 -5.75 0.23
CA MET A 16 0.98 -5.22 -0.52
C MET A 16 0.60 -4.83 -1.95
N ALA A 17 -0.24 -5.62 -2.63
CA ALA A 17 -0.71 -5.30 -3.97
C ALA A 17 -1.55 -4.02 -4.01
N VAL A 18 -2.46 -3.83 -3.04
CA VAL A 18 -3.25 -2.60 -2.91
C VAL A 18 -2.36 -1.40 -2.63
N GLY A 19 -1.38 -1.54 -1.73
CA GLY A 19 -0.43 -0.47 -1.42
C GLY A 19 0.43 -0.07 -2.62
N ALA A 20 0.94 -1.05 -3.38
CA ALA A 20 1.70 -0.81 -4.59
C ALA A 20 0.84 -0.14 -5.68
N GLY A 21 -0.40 -0.59 -5.87
CA GLY A 21 -1.34 0.00 -6.81
C GLY A 21 -1.66 1.46 -6.48
N LEU A 22 -1.94 1.76 -5.21
CA LEU A 22 -2.18 3.13 -4.75
C LEU A 22 -0.94 4.01 -4.90
N GLY A 23 0.25 3.46 -4.63
CA GLY A 23 1.52 4.16 -4.82
C GLY A 23 1.76 4.53 -6.29
N ALA A 24 1.55 3.58 -7.20
CA ALA A 24 1.65 3.81 -8.65
C ALA A 24 0.63 4.86 -9.11
N TRP A 25 -0.61 4.79 -8.63
CA TRP A 25 -1.63 5.79 -8.93
C TRP A 25 -1.26 7.19 -8.42
N GLY A 26 -0.62 7.28 -7.25
CA GLY A 26 -0.08 8.53 -6.71
C GLY A 26 1.00 9.14 -7.61
N VAL A 27 1.88 8.32 -8.19
CA VAL A 27 2.88 8.79 -9.17
C VAL A 27 2.21 9.32 -10.44
N ILE A 28 1.17 8.65 -10.94
CA ILE A 28 0.41 9.12 -12.11
C ILE A 28 -0.19 10.51 -11.83
N ASN A 29 -0.87 10.69 -10.70
CA ASN A 29 -1.45 11.98 -10.33
C ASN A 29 -0.40 13.08 -10.10
N LEU A 30 0.80 12.71 -9.63
CA LEU A 30 1.93 13.64 -9.55
C LEU A 30 2.37 14.09 -10.95
N MET A 31 2.55 13.15 -11.87
CA MET A 31 2.97 13.45 -13.24
C MET A 31 1.93 14.32 -13.96
N GLU A 32 0.65 14.00 -13.83
CA GLU A 32 -0.44 14.83 -14.35
C GLU A 32 -0.47 16.21 -13.70
N GLY A 33 -0.20 16.28 -12.39
CA GLY A 33 -0.13 17.54 -11.65
C GLY A 33 1.05 18.42 -12.09
N TYR A 34 2.21 17.84 -12.40
CA TYR A 34 3.34 18.59 -12.98
C TYR A 34 3.08 19.00 -14.43
N GLY A 35 2.44 18.13 -15.24
CA GLY A 35 2.11 18.44 -16.63
C GLY A 35 1.07 19.57 -16.78
N ASN A 36 0.07 19.60 -15.91
CA ASN A 36 -1.00 20.61 -15.92
C ASN A 36 -0.78 21.76 -14.93
N ASP A 37 0.39 21.80 -14.28
CA ASP A 37 0.74 22.72 -13.20
C ASP A 37 -0.36 22.93 -12.13
N ASN A 38 -1.10 21.86 -11.84
CA ASN A 38 -2.20 21.85 -10.90
C ASN A 38 -1.73 21.47 -9.48
N PRO A 39 -1.75 22.40 -8.50
CA PRO A 39 -1.34 22.10 -7.13
C PRO A 39 -2.21 21.02 -6.47
N GLY A 40 -3.48 20.91 -6.87
CA GLY A 40 -4.40 19.91 -6.33
C GLY A 40 -3.98 18.49 -6.69
N ALA A 41 -3.67 18.24 -7.97
CA ALA A 41 -3.21 16.95 -8.45
C ALA A 41 -1.84 16.58 -7.86
N LYS A 42 -0.92 17.55 -7.72
CA LYS A 42 0.38 17.35 -7.04
C LYS A 42 0.18 16.89 -5.59
N SER A 43 -0.68 17.58 -4.83
CA SER A 43 -0.97 17.22 -3.44
C SER A 43 -1.63 15.85 -3.33
N GLN A 44 -2.59 15.56 -4.21
CA GLN A 44 -3.27 14.27 -4.22
C GLN A 44 -2.31 13.12 -4.52
N GLY A 45 -1.42 13.31 -5.50
CA GLY A 45 -0.44 12.30 -5.86
C GLY A 45 0.57 12.01 -4.74
N ILE A 46 1.08 13.03 -4.02
CA ILE A 46 1.91 12.80 -2.80
C ILE A 46 1.13 11.99 -1.77
N LYS A 47 -0.13 12.37 -1.48
CA LYS A 47 -0.93 11.68 -0.45
C LYS A 47 -1.16 10.22 -0.78
N GLN A 48 -1.44 9.90 -2.04
CA GLN A 48 -1.61 8.54 -2.50
C GLN A 48 -0.29 7.76 -2.50
N LEU A 49 0.82 8.38 -2.88
CA LEU A 49 2.14 7.77 -2.80
C LEU A 49 2.49 7.40 -1.35
N MET A 50 2.29 8.34 -0.42
CA MET A 50 2.54 8.12 1.01
C MET A 50 1.60 7.06 1.59
N ALA A 51 0.32 7.10 1.24
CA ALA A 51 -0.65 6.09 1.66
C ALA A 51 -0.28 4.70 1.11
N GLY A 52 0.08 4.61 -0.17
CA GLY A 52 0.52 3.37 -0.81
C GLY A 52 1.77 2.79 -0.14
N GLY A 53 2.78 3.63 0.11
CA GLY A 53 3.98 3.25 0.85
C GLY A 53 3.67 2.76 2.27
N GLY A 54 2.79 3.46 2.99
CA GLY A 54 2.32 3.04 4.31
C GLY A 54 1.65 1.66 4.30
N ILE A 55 0.75 1.42 3.34
CA ILE A 55 0.07 0.13 3.19
C ILE A 55 1.06 -1.00 2.87
N VAL A 56 2.05 -0.76 2.00
CA VAL A 56 3.12 -1.74 1.73
C VAL A 56 3.91 -2.06 2.99
N LEU A 57 4.25 -1.05 3.80
CA LEU A 57 4.96 -1.26 5.08
C LEU A 57 4.14 -2.10 6.07
N ILE A 58 2.82 -1.89 6.13
CA ILE A 58 1.91 -2.74 6.93
C ILE A 58 2.00 -4.19 6.46
N GLY A 59 1.93 -4.45 5.16
CA GLY A 59 2.08 -5.80 4.59
C GLY A 59 3.44 -6.44 4.88
N LEU A 60 4.52 -5.68 4.82
CA LEU A 60 5.86 -6.21 5.06
C LEU A 60 6.18 -6.47 6.54
N LYS A 61 5.68 -5.63 7.45
CA LYS A 61 6.10 -5.62 8.86
C LYS A 61 5.02 -6.04 9.83
N LEU A 62 3.77 -5.61 9.66
CA LEU A 62 2.72 -5.83 10.65
C LEU A 62 1.94 -7.12 10.41
N ILE A 63 1.55 -7.40 9.16
CA ILE A 63 0.72 -8.58 8.86
C ILE A 63 1.42 -9.90 9.25
N PRO A 64 2.73 -10.11 9.00
CA PRO A 64 3.40 -11.33 9.44
C PRO A 64 3.40 -11.55 10.96
N LEU A 65 3.27 -10.49 11.76
CA LEU A 65 3.19 -10.61 13.23
C LEU A 65 1.88 -11.24 13.69
N LEU A 66 0.80 -11.14 12.90
CA LEU A 66 -0.49 -11.76 13.21
C LEU A 66 -0.39 -13.29 13.28
N ALA A 67 0.47 -13.90 12.47
CA ALA A 67 0.72 -15.34 12.52
C ALA A 67 1.34 -15.81 13.85
N ASN A 68 2.01 -14.92 14.59
CA ASN A 68 2.59 -15.24 15.90
C ASN A 68 1.59 -15.09 17.06
N LEU A 69 0.53 -14.30 16.88
CA LEU A 69 -0.49 -14.08 17.91
C LEU A 69 -1.49 -15.23 18.02
N LEU A 70 -1.70 -15.95 16.92
CA LEU A 70 -2.68 -17.03 16.86
C LEU A 70 -2.12 -18.39 17.25
N LYS A 71 -0.81 -18.51 17.54
CA LYS A 71 -0.08 -19.76 17.85
C LYS A 71 -0.74 -20.61 18.93
#